data_AF-A0A7V6E8M6-F1
#
_entry.id   AF-A0A7V6E8M6-F1
#
_cell.length_a   1.000
_cell.length_b   1.000
_cell.length_c   1.000
_cell.angle_alpha   90.00
_cell.angle_beta   90.00
_cell.angle_gamma   90.00
#
_symmetry.space_group_name_H-M   'P 1'
#
loop_
_entity.id
_entity.type
_entity.pdbx_description
1 polymer ?
#
loop_
_entity_poly.entity_id
_entity_poly.type
_entity_poly.pdbx_seq_one_letter_code
_entity_poly.pdbx_strand_id
1 'polypeptide(L)'
;MMREHSRFQLEATKLGRTVVFQVTVFERIDKAKKTLFAETQCSDPFHFLLQFIVKDASDFNDLLDKFIQELSFRGFEPVRYRVSGGKAWGGWTNLQGQDKGASSQ
;
A
#
# COMPACT_ATOMS: atom_id res chain seq x y z
N MET A 1 -1.49 13.29 -17.77
CA MET A 1 -0.87 14.18 -16.73
C MET A 1 -0.82 13.42 -15.41
N MET A 2 0.26 13.54 -14.63
CA MET A 2 0.40 12.89 -13.32
C MET A 2 0.23 13.93 -12.20
N ARG A 3 -0.61 13.66 -11.20
CA ARG A 3 -0.79 14.53 -10.02
C ARG A 3 -0.89 13.70 -8.75
N GLU A 4 -0.42 14.25 -7.63
CA GLU A 4 -0.68 13.64 -6.32
C GLU A 4 -2.19 13.54 -6.10
N HIS A 5 -2.67 12.34 -5.78
CA HIS A 5 -4.08 12.03 -5.56
C HIS A 5 -4.40 11.95 -4.07
N SER A 6 -3.59 11.18 -3.33
CA SER A 6 -3.78 10.92 -1.91
C SER A 6 -2.49 10.35 -1.30
N ARG A 7 -2.53 10.08 0.00
CA ARG A 7 -1.48 9.36 0.71
C ARG A 7 -2.12 8.30 1.60
N PHE A 8 -1.42 7.20 1.82
CA PHE A 8 -1.79 6.23 2.85
C PHE A 8 -0.57 5.82 3.65
N GLN A 9 -0.83 5.33 4.86
CA GLN A 9 0.15 4.62 5.66
C GLN A 9 -0.25 3.18 5.81
N LEU A 10 0.73 2.28 5.78
CA LEU A 10 0.53 0.87 6.06
C LEU A 10 1.57 0.43 7.08
N GLU A 11 1.11 -0.18 8.15
CA GLU A 11 1.94 -0.79 9.17
C GLU A 11 2.11 -2.27 8.85
N ALA A 12 3.36 -2.76 8.84
CA ALA A 12 3.68 -4.17 8.64
C ALA A 12 4.79 -4.64 9.57
N THR A 13 4.84 -5.93 9.85
CA THR A 13 5.89 -6.56 10.65
C THR A 13 6.86 -7.36 9.78
N LYS A 14 8.15 -7.36 10.13
CA LYS A 14 9.16 -8.23 9.53
C LYS A 14 10.23 -8.53 10.57
N LEU A 15 10.46 -9.82 10.85
CA LEU A 15 11.48 -10.29 11.80
C LEU A 15 11.35 -9.64 13.19
N GLY A 16 10.12 -9.52 13.69
CA GLY A 16 9.83 -8.91 14.98
C GLY A 16 9.96 -7.38 15.02
N ARG A 17 10.19 -6.72 13.88
CA ARG A 17 10.23 -5.25 13.77
C ARG A 17 8.98 -4.74 13.07
N THR A 18 8.43 -3.64 13.57
CA THR A 18 7.31 -2.94 12.95
C THR A 18 7.82 -1.80 12.07
N VAL A 19 7.32 -1.71 10.85
CA VAL A 19 7.64 -0.66 9.88
C VAL A 19 6.33 0.00 9.45
N VAL A 20 6.31 1.33 9.43
CA VAL A 20 5.19 2.10 8.88
C VAL A 20 5.62 2.70 7.54
N PHE A 21 5.06 2.18 6.47
CA PHE A 21 5.25 2.68 5.11
C PHE A 21 4.44 3.96 4.93
N GLN A 22 5.08 5.03 4.46
CA GLN A 22 4.39 6.24 4.01
C GLN A 22 4.34 6.22 2.49
N VAL A 23 3.14 6.09 1.94
CA VAL A 23 2.96 5.86 0.51
C VAL A 23 2.24 7.05 -0.11
N THR A 24 2.85 7.62 -1.15
CA THR A 24 2.23 8.68 -1.95
C THR A 24 1.54 8.04 -3.14
N VAL A 25 0.26 8.35 -3.32
CA VAL A 25 -0.55 7.89 -4.45
C VAL A 25 -0.66 9.01 -5.45
N PHE A 26 -0.27 8.72 -6.68
CA PHE A 26 -0.44 9.59 -7.82
C PHE A 26 -1.56 9.06 -8.69
N GLU A 27 -2.33 9.98 -9.27
CA GLU A 27 -3.23 9.63 -10.35
C GLU A 27 -2.64 10.08 -11.69
N ARG A 28 -2.84 9.24 -12.69
CA ARG A 28 -2.58 9.56 -14.09
C ARG A 28 -3.90 9.48 -14.85
N ILE A 29 -4.16 10.53 -15.63
CA ILE A 29 -5.27 10.55 -16.57
C ILE A 29 -4.67 10.49 -17.97
N ASP A 30 -4.96 9.41 -18.68
CA ASP A 30 -4.59 9.18 -20.07
C ASP A 30 -5.86 9.02 -20.92
N LYS A 31 -6.09 9.98 -21.83
CA LYS A 31 -7.33 10.11 -22.62
C LYS A 31 -8.57 10.13 -21.71
N ALA A 32 -9.20 8.97 -21.52
CA ALA A 32 -10.40 8.76 -20.70
C ALA A 32 -10.19 7.77 -19.53
N LYS A 33 -9.01 7.15 -19.41
CA LYS A 33 -8.72 6.18 -18.35
C LYS A 33 -7.97 6.87 -17.22
N LYS A 34 -8.51 6.77 -16.01
CA LYS A 34 -7.82 7.13 -14.76
C LYS A 34 -7.14 5.87 -14.21
N THR A 35 -5.86 5.99 -13.86
CA THR A 35 -5.12 4.95 -13.15
C THR A 35 -4.39 5.55 -11.96
N LEU A 36 -4.20 4.74 -10.93
CA LEU A 36 -3.43 5.08 -9.75
C LEU A 36 -2.06 4.41 -9.76
N PHE A 37 -1.09 5.13 -9.23
CA PHE A 37 0.29 4.72 -9.05
C PHE A 37 0.68 5.01 -7.61
N ALA A 38 1.46 4.14 -7.00
CA ALA A 38 2.01 4.38 -5.68
C ALA A 38 3.51 4.11 -5.67
N GLU A 39 4.23 4.95 -4.93
CA GLU A 39 5.64 4.78 -4.69
C GLU A 39 5.94 5.00 -3.21
N THR A 40 6.81 4.15 -2.67
CA THR A 40 7.46 4.40 -1.38
C THR A 40 8.83 3.76 -1.34
N GLN A 41 9.65 4.23 -0.42
CA GLN A 41 10.97 3.67 -0.13
C GLN A 41 11.03 3.32 1.36
N CYS A 42 11.65 2.19 1.67
CA CYS A 42 11.98 1.83 3.05
C CYS A 42 13.37 1.19 3.11
N SER A 43 13.82 0.90 4.32
CA SER A 43 15.00 0.08 4.58
C SER A 43 14.60 -1.05 5.52
N ASP A 44 15.21 -2.23 5.37
CA ASP A 44 15.07 -3.33 6.31
C ASP A 44 16.45 -3.85 6.79
N PRO A 45 16.52 -4.70 7.82
CA PRO A 45 17.79 -5.18 8.36
C PRO A 45 18.71 -5.89 7.35
N PHE A 46 18.17 -6.37 6.23
CA PHE A 46 18.91 -7.05 5.16
C PHE A 46 19.14 -6.17 3.93
N HIS A 47 18.35 -5.11 3.74
CA HIS A 47 18.42 -4.23 2.57
C HIS A 47 18.38 -2.75 2.97
N PHE A 48 19.43 -2.04 2.60
CA PHE A 48 19.61 -0.61 2.91
C PHE A 48 18.57 0.31 2.25
N LEU A 49 18.07 -0.04 1.06
CA LEU A 49 17.02 0.69 0.37
C LEU A 49 16.16 -0.27 -0.46
N LEU A 50 14.87 -0.28 -0.18
CA LEU A 50 13.84 -1.03 -0.89
C LEU A 50 12.84 -0.04 -1.47
N GLN A 51 12.76 0.00 -2.80
CA GLN A 51 11.71 0.73 -3.49
C GLN A 51 10.52 -0.20 -3.71
N PHE A 52 9.33 0.32 -3.45
CA PHE A 52 8.05 -0.29 -3.77
C PHE A 52 7.34 0.60 -4.78
N ILE A 53 6.95 0.02 -5.91
CA ILE A 53 6.27 0.73 -6.98
C ILE A 53 5.06 -0.09 -7.39
N VAL A 54 3.87 0.47 -7.21
CA VAL A 54 2.61 -0.09 -7.73
C VAL A 54 2.17 0.77 -8.90
N LYS A 55 1.80 0.13 -10.00
CA LYS A 55 1.39 0.79 -11.24
C LYS A 55 0.03 0.26 -11.70
N ASP A 56 -0.64 1.06 -12.51
CA ASP A 56 -1.84 0.67 -13.27
C ASP A 56 -2.99 0.16 -12.42
N ALA A 57 -3.15 0.67 -11.19
CA ALA A 57 -4.27 0.32 -10.34
C ALA A 57 -5.56 1.06 -10.78
N SER A 58 -6.70 0.36 -10.79
CA SER A 58 -7.99 0.95 -11.19
C SER A 58 -8.54 1.93 -10.15
N ASP A 59 -8.32 1.63 -8.88
CA ASP A 59 -8.80 2.37 -7.73
C ASP A 59 -7.91 2.11 -6.52
N PHE A 60 -8.29 2.64 -5.36
CA PHE A 60 -7.50 2.53 -4.14
C PHE A 60 -7.42 1.09 -3.60
N ASN A 61 -8.49 0.30 -3.71
CA ASN A 61 -8.49 -1.06 -3.18
C ASN A 61 -7.56 -1.96 -4.02
N ASP A 62 -7.65 -1.88 -5.34
CA ASP A 62 -6.73 -2.58 -6.24
C ASP A 62 -5.26 -2.16 -6.00
N LEU A 63 -5.03 -0.85 -5.76
CA LEU A 63 -3.71 -0.35 -5.42
C LEU A 63 -3.19 -0.92 -4.09
N LEU A 64 -4.05 -0.95 -3.07
CA LEU A 64 -3.73 -1.47 -1.74
C LEU A 64 -3.41 -2.97 -1.81
N ASP A 65 -4.22 -3.74 -2.53
CA ASP A 65 -4.03 -5.19 -2.70
C ASP A 65 -2.69 -5.50 -3.39
N LYS A 66 -2.38 -4.79 -4.49
CA LYS A 66 -1.08 -4.90 -5.16
C LYS A 66 0.08 -4.54 -4.24
N PHE A 67 -0.07 -3.50 -3.42
CA PHE A 67 0.96 -3.09 -2.47
C PHE A 67 1.18 -4.14 -1.36
N ILE A 68 0.10 -4.72 -0.84
CA ILE A 68 0.12 -5.82 0.13
C ILE A 68 0.82 -7.05 -0.46
N GLN A 69 0.57 -7.39 -1.73
CA GLN A 69 1.25 -8.49 -2.42
C GLN A 69 2.77 -8.26 -2.52
N GLU A 70 3.20 -7.06 -2.91
CA GLU A 70 4.63 -6.70 -2.96
C GLU A 70 5.30 -6.79 -1.58
N LEU A 71 4.61 -6.32 -0.53
CA LEU A 71 5.09 -6.45 0.85
C LEU A 71 5.25 -7.92 1.27
N SER A 72 4.24 -8.72 0.98
CA SER A 72 4.20 -10.14 1.34
C SER A 72 5.30 -10.93 0.61
N PHE A 73 5.52 -10.65 -0.68
CA PHE A 73 6.63 -11.21 -1.46
C PHE A 73 8.00 -10.86 -0.86
N ARG A 74 8.14 -9.66 -0.28
CA ARG A 74 9.35 -9.20 0.43
C ARG A 74 9.42 -9.67 1.88
N GLY A 75 8.49 -10.51 2.34
CA GLY A 75 8.47 -11.09 3.69
C GLY A 75 8.00 -10.13 4.79
N PHE A 76 7.23 -9.10 4.44
CA PHE A 76 6.51 -8.28 5.41
C PHE A 76 5.11 -8.85 5.64
N GLU A 77 4.61 -8.73 6.86
CA GLU A 77 3.26 -9.11 7.27
C GLU A 77 2.43 -7.83 7.49
N PRO A 78 1.51 -7.48 6.58
CA PRO A 78 0.69 -6.28 6.71
C PRO A 78 -0.28 -6.38 7.90
N VAL A 79 -0.38 -5.32 8.70
CA VAL A 79 -1.19 -5.30 9.93
C VAL A 79 -2.42 -4.42 9.76
N ARG A 80 -2.24 -3.17 9.35
CA ARG A 80 -3.28 -2.15 9.25
C ARG A 80 -2.88 -1.02 8.34
N TYR A 81 -3.85 -0.29 7.79
CA TYR A 81 -3.61 0.89 6.98
C TYR A 81 -4.49 2.06 7.40
N ARG A 82 -4.11 3.28 6.99
CA ARG A 82 -4.96 4.47 7.09
C ARG A 82 -4.72 5.39 5.92
N VAL A 83 -5.75 6.12 5.50
CA VAL A 83 -5.69 7.03 4.35
C VAL A 83 -5.70 8.48 4.85
N SER A 84 -4.97 9.36 4.18
CA SER A 84 -5.05 10.81 4.42
C SER A 84 -6.22 11.40 3.63
N GLY A 85 -7.14 12.06 4.33
CA GLY A 85 -8.21 12.86 3.73
C GLY A 85 -7.81 14.31 3.51
N GLY A 86 -6.58 14.57 3.03
CA GLY A 86 -6.03 15.92 2.89
C GLY A 86 -5.06 16.27 4.03
N LYS A 87 -5.47 17.14 4.96
CA LYS A 87 -4.60 17.60 6.07
C LYS A 87 -4.57 16.66 7.28
N ALA A 88 -5.46 15.68 7.34
CA ALA A 88 -5.60 14.78 8.49
C ALA A 88 -5.61 13.32 8.05
N TRP A 89 -4.96 12.48 8.86
CA TRP A 89 -5.04 11.03 8.74
C TRP A 89 -6.38 10.53 9.26
N GLY A 90 -7.01 9.63 8.51
CA GLY A 90 -8.16 8.87 8.98
C GLY A 90 -7.78 7.87 10.08
N GLY A 91 -8.80 7.16 10.58
CA GLY A 91 -8.61 6.05 11.50
C GLY A 91 -7.84 4.88 10.87
N TRP A 92 -7.22 4.06 11.71
CA TRP A 92 -6.60 2.82 11.28
C TRP A 92 -7.65 1.76 10.97
N THR A 93 -7.51 1.12 9.82
CA THR A 93 -8.28 -0.05 9.38
C THR A 93 -7.37 -1.28 9.48
N ASN A 94 -7.77 -2.28 10.27
CA ASN A 94 -7.03 -3.52 10.42
C ASN A 94 -7.16 -4.38 9.15
N LEU A 95 -6.04 -4.97 8.72
CA LEU A 95 -5.99 -5.91 7.59
C LEU A 95 -6.21 -7.37 8.05
N GLN A 96 -5.95 -7.66 9.33
CA GLN A 96 -6.36 -8.93 9.93
C GLN A 96 -7.89 -8.96 10.09
N GLY A 97 -8.57 -9.59 9.12
CA GLY A 97 -10.03 -9.71 9.13
C GLY A 97 -10.70 -9.79 7.76
N GLN A 98 -9.98 -9.58 6.65
CA GLN A 98 -10.47 -10.05 5.35
C GLN A 98 -10.18 -11.55 5.24
N ASP A 99 -11.11 -12.35 5.80
CA ASP A 99 -11.36 -13.78 5.56
C ASP A 99 -10.50 -14.39 4.42
N LYS A 100 -9.62 -15.38 4.62
CA LYS A 100 -9.95 -16.79 4.95
C LYS A 100 -11.33 -17.29 4.51
N GLY A 101 -11.90 -16.67 3.48
CA GLY A 101 -13.10 -17.06 2.76
C GLY A 101 -12.75 -17.56 1.37
N ALA A 102 -11.87 -18.54 1.28
CA ALA A 102 -11.81 -19.45 0.13
C ALA A 102 -11.97 -20.86 0.68
N SER A 103 -13.26 -21.18 0.82
CA SER A 103 -13.87 -22.43 1.22
C SER A 103 -13.17 -23.65 0.65
N SER A 104 -13.02 -24.65 1.52
CA SER A 104 -12.95 -26.04 1.14
C SER A 104 -14.11 -26.39 0.18
N GLN A 105 -13.77 -26.93 -0.98
CA GLN A 105 -14.51 -28.02 -1.64
C GLN A 105 -13.62 -28.68 -2.69
#